data_AF-A0ABD2AKR5-F1
#
_entry.id   AF-A0ABD2AKR5-F1
#
_cell.length_a   1.000
_cell.length_b   1.000
_cell.length_c   1.000
_cell.angle_alpha   90.00
_cell.angle_beta   90.00
_cell.angle_gamma   90.00
#
_symmetry.space_group_name_H-M   'P 1'
#
loop_
_entity.id
_entity.type
_entity.pdbx_description
1 polymer ?
#
loop_
_entity_poly.entity_id
_entity_poly.type
_entity_poly.pdbx_seq_one_letter_code
_entity_poly.pdbx_strand_id
1 'polypeptide(L)'
;MTKNLAPSELKKLRNKQRKQRRKAELERQQAAQAQEKREQHNKSRQQTDPDLEQPTLDELIPEKLERVEDPLEQAIKFLQPLQDLASNRIETHLMAFEIYIRKGRTLLMLRSIKRAHRLDANNPDLHTCLVRFLLNTSRLSLEGAVGEVVKRQTADIFSDSTAVQLNAEYLKKNRNSLPHLLQGARMLYLLDPSAQARALSLVTNTDELENVTLKNCTKVLESMQNGDFGYCDSTIAEFISKCHKLFPYATAFRLQETKPTANHQDKENSIKN
;
A
#
# COMPACT_ATOMS: atom_id res chain seq x y z
N MET A 1 34.37 -17.29 71.61
CA MET A 1 34.93 -16.21 72.45
C MET A 1 34.08 -14.95 72.31
N THR A 2 33.15 -14.76 73.24
CA THR A 2 32.29 -13.58 73.34
C THR A 2 32.88 -12.63 74.37
N LYS A 3 33.44 -11.49 73.95
CA LYS A 3 33.63 -10.34 74.87
C LYS A 3 33.35 -9.01 74.15
N ASN A 4 32.33 -8.33 74.69
CA ASN A 4 32.09 -6.88 74.71
C ASN A 4 31.80 -6.14 73.40
N LEU A 5 30.53 -6.19 72.95
CA LEU A 5 29.93 -5.13 72.13
C LEU A 5 28.85 -4.40 72.94
N ALA A 6 28.86 -3.07 72.90
CA ALA A 6 27.92 -2.20 73.62
C ALA A 6 26.44 -2.45 73.21
N PRO A 7 25.46 -2.27 74.12
CA PRO A 7 24.05 -2.61 73.89
C PRO A 7 23.40 -1.92 72.66
N SER A 8 23.98 -0.80 72.20
CA SER A 8 23.58 -0.08 70.97
C SER A 8 23.92 -0.85 69.68
N GLU A 9 25.05 -1.56 69.64
CA GLU A 9 25.53 -2.28 68.45
C GLU A 9 24.81 -3.63 68.27
N LEU A 10 24.47 -4.30 69.37
CA LEU A 10 23.63 -5.52 69.37
C LEU A 10 22.22 -5.25 68.81
N LYS A 11 21.63 -4.09 69.12
CA LYS A 11 20.30 -3.69 68.61
C LYS A 11 20.32 -3.38 67.11
N LYS A 12 21.38 -2.72 66.63
CA LYS A 12 21.60 -2.48 65.18
C LYS A 12 21.81 -3.78 64.41
N LEU A 13 22.59 -4.73 64.95
CA LEU A 13 22.83 -6.02 64.30
C LEU A 13 21.54 -6.85 64.19
N ARG A 14 20.72 -6.87 65.25
CA ARG A 14 19.43 -7.58 65.26
C ARG A 14 18.42 -6.97 64.30
N ASN A 15 18.38 -5.64 64.18
CA ASN A 15 17.53 -4.94 63.20
C ASN A 15 18.00 -5.18 61.75
N LYS A 16 19.32 -5.23 61.51
CA LYS A 16 19.90 -5.54 60.19
C LYS A 16 19.57 -6.99 59.76
N GLN A 17 19.70 -7.96 60.67
CA GLN A 17 19.31 -9.34 60.41
C GLN A 17 17.80 -9.50 60.17
N ARG A 18 16.95 -8.78 60.92
CA ARG A 18 15.48 -8.85 60.73
C ARG A 18 15.05 -8.27 59.39
N LYS A 19 15.71 -7.20 58.91
CA LYS A 19 15.45 -6.61 57.58
C LYS A 19 15.92 -7.53 56.45
N GLN A 20 17.07 -8.19 56.60
CA GLN A 20 17.57 -9.15 55.61
C GLN A 20 16.69 -10.41 55.53
N ARG A 21 16.22 -10.94 56.67
CA ARG A 21 15.30 -12.09 56.68
C ARG A 21 13.97 -11.78 56.00
N ARG A 22 13.35 -10.62 56.28
CA ARG A 22 12.11 -10.20 55.62
C ARG A 22 12.28 -10.02 54.11
N LYS A 23 13.42 -9.48 53.66
CA LYS A 23 13.71 -9.34 52.23
C LYS A 23 13.85 -10.71 51.54
N ALA A 24 14.58 -11.64 52.16
CA ALA A 24 14.76 -12.99 51.62
C ALA A 24 13.46 -13.80 51.59
N GLU A 25 12.56 -13.60 52.56
CA GLU A 25 11.27 -14.27 52.61
C GLU A 25 10.30 -13.75 51.54
N LEU A 26 10.28 -12.43 51.31
CA LEU A 26 9.49 -11.81 50.23
C LEU A 26 9.97 -12.26 48.84
N GLU A 27 11.29 -12.34 48.64
CA GLU A 27 11.90 -12.79 47.38
C GLU A 27 11.61 -14.28 47.11
N ARG A 28 11.64 -15.12 48.15
CA ARG A 28 11.22 -16.53 48.04
C ARG A 28 9.74 -16.68 47.71
N GLN A 29 8.86 -15.87 48.30
CA GLN A 29 7.43 -15.91 47.98
C GLN A 29 7.14 -15.44 46.55
N GLN A 30 7.83 -14.39 46.07
CA GLN A 30 7.69 -13.94 44.68
C GLN A 30 8.23 -14.96 43.67
N ALA A 31 9.35 -15.63 43.99
CA ALA A 31 9.89 -16.69 43.15
C ALA A 31 8.95 -17.90 43.09
N ALA A 32 8.35 -18.30 44.22
CA ALA A 32 7.38 -19.40 44.27
C ALA A 32 6.11 -19.08 43.46
N GLN A 33 5.56 -17.87 43.58
CA GLN A 33 4.40 -17.45 42.79
C GLN A 33 4.70 -17.34 41.29
N ALA A 34 5.91 -16.90 40.92
CA ALA A 34 6.33 -16.87 39.52
C ALA A 34 6.47 -18.28 38.93
N GLN A 35 6.93 -19.24 39.74
CA GLN A 35 7.08 -20.63 39.33
C GLN A 35 5.72 -21.33 39.20
N GLU A 36 4.79 -21.11 40.14
CA GLU A 36 3.40 -21.62 40.03
C GLU A 36 2.68 -21.10 38.79
N LYS A 37 2.82 -19.80 38.46
CA LYS A 37 2.25 -19.24 37.24
C LYS A 37 2.84 -19.85 35.96
N ARG A 38 4.16 -20.12 35.96
CA ARG A 38 4.82 -20.79 34.84
C ARG A 38 4.36 -22.24 34.70
N GLU A 39 4.21 -22.97 35.81
CA GLU A 39 3.74 -24.35 35.80
C GLU A 39 2.27 -24.47 35.38
N GLN A 40 1.41 -23.52 35.77
CA GLN A 40 0.03 -23.44 35.28
C GLN A 40 -0.04 -23.17 33.77
N HIS A 41 0.77 -22.23 33.27
CA HIS A 41 0.85 -21.92 31.83
C HIS A 41 1.44 -23.10 31.02
N ASN A 42 2.33 -23.89 31.60
CA ASN A 42 2.89 -25.06 30.91
C ASN A 42 1.91 -26.25 30.90
N LYS A 43 1.14 -26.44 31.98
CA LYS A 43 0.08 -27.46 32.05
C LYS A 43 -1.09 -27.14 31.11
N SER A 44 -1.47 -25.87 30.96
CA SER A 44 -2.50 -25.49 29.97
C SER A 44 -2.04 -25.73 28.54
N ARG A 45 -0.73 -25.59 28.26
CA ARG A 45 -0.15 -25.88 26.94
C ARG A 45 -0.07 -27.38 26.62
N GLN A 46 0.18 -28.23 27.62
CA GLN A 46 0.33 -29.68 27.42
C GLN A 46 -0.98 -30.46 27.30
N GLN A 47 -2.13 -29.88 27.67
CA GLN A 47 -3.44 -30.53 27.50
C GLN A 47 -4.10 -30.23 26.14
N THR A 48 -3.50 -29.38 25.31
CA THR A 48 -3.96 -29.12 23.95
C THR A 48 -3.27 -30.10 23.00
N ASP A 49 -4.07 -30.96 22.38
CA ASP A 49 -3.66 -31.86 21.30
C ASP A 49 -2.88 -31.08 20.23
N PRO A 50 -1.66 -31.50 19.83
CA PRO A 50 -0.85 -30.75 18.86
C PRO A 50 -1.49 -30.59 17.47
N ASP A 51 -2.57 -31.32 17.19
CA ASP A 51 -3.32 -31.25 15.92
C ASP A 51 -4.56 -30.33 15.99
N LEU A 52 -4.84 -29.73 17.14
CA LEU A 52 -5.91 -28.76 17.38
C LEU A 52 -5.38 -27.46 18.01
N GLU A 53 -4.18 -27.02 17.63
CA GLU A 53 -3.87 -25.59 17.70
C GLU A 53 -4.79 -24.88 16.70
N GLN A 54 -6.02 -24.57 17.14
CA GLN A 54 -6.75 -23.45 16.57
C GLN A 54 -5.72 -22.30 16.53
N PRO A 55 -5.42 -21.74 15.35
CA PRO A 55 -4.51 -20.61 15.28
C PRO A 55 -5.07 -19.61 16.28
N THR A 56 -4.26 -19.23 17.27
CA THR A 56 -4.63 -18.16 18.20
C THR A 56 -5.08 -17.03 17.30
N LEU A 57 -6.40 -16.81 17.23
CA LEU A 57 -6.96 -15.72 16.47
C LEU A 57 -6.36 -14.50 17.13
N ASP A 58 -5.30 -13.97 16.51
CA ASP A 58 -4.77 -12.66 16.86
C ASP A 58 -6.00 -11.77 16.86
N GLU A 59 -6.40 -11.31 18.04
CA GLU A 59 -7.63 -10.54 18.18
C GLU A 59 -7.54 -9.42 17.15
N LEU A 60 -8.53 -9.36 16.25
CA LEU A 60 -8.60 -8.39 15.16
C LEU A 60 -8.86 -7.00 15.77
N ILE A 61 -7.85 -6.45 16.40
CA ILE A 61 -7.86 -5.16 17.08
C ILE A 61 -7.64 -4.11 16.00
N PRO A 62 -8.65 -3.26 15.68
CA PRO A 62 -8.57 -2.30 14.60
C PRO A 62 -7.34 -1.39 14.70
N GLU A 63 -6.98 -0.95 15.91
CA GLU A 63 -5.82 -0.08 16.13
C GLU A 63 -4.48 -0.76 15.80
N LYS A 64 -4.37 -2.07 16.01
CA LYS A 64 -3.17 -2.84 15.66
C LYS A 64 -3.08 -3.08 14.15
N LEU A 65 -4.22 -3.25 13.48
CA LEU A 65 -4.29 -3.45 12.03
C LEU A 65 -4.03 -2.14 11.26
N GLU A 66 -4.49 -1.01 11.78
CA GLU A 66 -4.23 0.31 11.18
C GLU A 66 -2.74 0.70 11.30
N ARG A 67 -2.09 0.36 12.42
CA ARG A 67 -0.72 0.81 12.75
C ARG A 67 0.31 -0.31 12.75
N VAL A 68 0.28 -1.11 11.70
CA VAL A 68 1.29 -2.16 11.46
C VAL A 68 2.67 -1.52 11.23
N GLU A 69 3.71 -2.05 11.87
CA GLU A 69 5.09 -1.57 11.73
C GLU A 69 5.67 -1.75 10.30
N ASP A 70 5.51 -2.93 9.69
CA ASP A 70 5.90 -3.20 8.30
C ASP A 70 4.68 -3.61 7.45
N PRO A 71 3.95 -2.64 6.88
CA PRO A 71 2.76 -2.93 6.07
C PRO A 71 3.10 -3.71 4.79
N LEU A 72 4.32 -3.57 4.25
CA LEU A 72 4.73 -4.26 3.04
C LEU A 72 5.02 -5.75 3.31
N GLU A 73 5.61 -6.10 4.45
CA GLU A 73 5.73 -7.52 4.84
C GLU A 73 4.37 -8.17 5.09
N GLN A 74 3.43 -7.45 5.73
CA GLN A 74 2.08 -8.01 5.87
C GLN A 74 1.41 -8.22 4.51
N ALA A 75 1.55 -7.27 3.58
CA ALA A 75 1.03 -7.43 2.22
C ALA A 75 1.63 -8.66 1.50
N ILE A 76 2.92 -8.98 1.74
CA ILE A 76 3.57 -10.17 1.17
C ILE A 76 2.93 -11.46 1.68
N LYS A 77 2.51 -11.52 2.95
CA LYS A 77 1.81 -12.69 3.50
C LYS A 77 0.50 -12.98 2.78
N PHE A 78 -0.24 -11.94 2.36
CA PHE A 78 -1.44 -12.10 1.53
C PHE A 78 -1.10 -12.40 0.06
N LEU A 79 0.01 -11.87 -0.44
CA LEU A 79 0.46 -12.10 -1.80
C LEU A 79 0.93 -13.55 -2.04
N GLN A 80 1.59 -14.18 -1.06
CA GLN A 80 2.16 -15.53 -1.20
C GLN A 80 1.12 -16.59 -1.61
N PRO A 81 -0.03 -16.75 -0.92
CA PRO A 81 -1.08 -17.67 -1.35
C PRO A 81 -1.58 -17.38 -2.77
N LEU A 82 -1.67 -16.10 -3.16
CA LEU A 82 -2.07 -15.73 -4.53
C LEU A 82 -1.02 -16.16 -5.56
N GLN A 83 0.27 -16.02 -5.24
CA GLN A 83 1.35 -16.46 -6.13
C GLN A 83 1.41 -17.98 -6.29
N ASP A 84 0.99 -18.72 -5.29
CA ASP A 84 1.00 -20.20 -5.30
C ASP A 84 -0.27 -20.76 -5.97
N LEU A 85 -1.44 -20.22 -5.60
CA LEU A 85 -2.73 -20.78 -5.98
C LEU A 85 -3.43 -20.04 -7.13
N ALA A 86 -3.12 -18.76 -7.33
CA ALA A 86 -3.74 -17.88 -8.34
C ALA A 86 -2.70 -17.29 -9.31
N SER A 87 -1.67 -18.08 -9.64
CA SER A 87 -0.57 -17.67 -10.53
C SER A 87 -0.99 -17.45 -11.99
N ASN A 88 -2.19 -17.88 -12.38
CA ASN A 88 -2.79 -17.66 -13.69
C ASN A 88 -3.58 -16.33 -13.79
N ARG A 89 -3.74 -15.59 -12.69
CA ARG A 89 -4.35 -14.25 -12.69
C ARG A 89 -3.27 -13.19 -12.85
N ILE A 90 -3.46 -12.27 -13.79
CA ILE A 90 -2.47 -11.22 -14.05
C ILE A 90 -2.36 -10.26 -12.86
N GLU A 91 -3.48 -9.98 -12.19
CA GLU A 91 -3.59 -9.11 -11.04
C GLU A 91 -2.66 -9.54 -9.90
N THR A 92 -2.50 -10.85 -9.69
CA THR A 92 -1.53 -11.42 -8.73
C THR A 92 -0.13 -10.86 -8.96
N HIS A 93 0.33 -10.84 -10.21
CA HIS A 93 1.68 -10.41 -10.55
C HIS A 93 1.80 -8.89 -10.62
N LEU A 94 0.74 -8.18 -10.98
CA LEU A 94 0.70 -6.72 -10.93
C LEU A 94 0.79 -6.22 -9.49
N MET A 95 0.03 -6.82 -8.56
CA MET A 95 0.14 -6.53 -7.12
C MET A 95 1.53 -6.88 -6.56
N ALA A 96 2.09 -8.01 -6.99
CA ALA A 96 3.46 -8.38 -6.62
C ALA A 96 4.47 -7.30 -7.03
N PHE A 97 4.36 -6.79 -8.26
CA PHE A 97 5.22 -5.71 -8.73
C PHE A 97 5.08 -4.45 -7.86
N GLU A 98 3.86 -4.01 -7.54
CA GLU A 98 3.61 -2.82 -6.71
C GLU A 98 4.22 -2.93 -5.31
N ILE A 99 4.23 -4.13 -4.71
CA ILE A 99 4.87 -4.37 -3.43
C ILE A 99 6.40 -4.34 -3.58
N TYR A 100 6.94 -5.07 -4.56
CA TYR A 100 8.39 -5.20 -4.70
C TYR A 100 9.11 -3.95 -5.19
N ILE A 101 8.44 -3.07 -5.95
CA ILE A 101 9.00 -1.76 -6.30
C ILE A 101 9.14 -0.88 -5.05
N ARG A 102 8.17 -0.90 -4.13
CA ARG A 102 8.25 -0.17 -2.86
C ARG A 102 9.29 -0.75 -1.91
N LYS A 103 9.49 -2.07 -1.92
CA LYS A 103 10.58 -2.73 -1.15
C LYS A 103 11.95 -2.68 -1.83
N GLY A 104 12.08 -2.13 -3.04
CA GLY A 104 13.36 -2.08 -3.78
C GLY A 104 13.92 -3.45 -4.20
N ARG A 105 13.07 -4.46 -4.41
CA ARG A 105 13.50 -5.83 -4.74
C ARG A 105 13.50 -6.08 -6.26
N THR A 106 14.57 -5.66 -6.95
CA THR A 106 14.65 -5.66 -8.44
C THR A 106 14.37 -6.99 -9.13
N LEU A 107 14.99 -8.09 -8.67
CA LEU A 107 14.76 -9.40 -9.30
C LEU A 107 13.33 -9.91 -9.10
N LEU A 108 12.68 -9.55 -7.99
CA LEU A 108 11.29 -9.91 -7.72
C LEU A 108 10.32 -9.05 -8.56
N MET A 109 10.63 -7.76 -8.78
CA MET A 109 9.92 -6.94 -9.75
C MET A 109 9.98 -7.56 -11.15
N LEU A 110 11.18 -7.94 -11.60
CA LEU A 110 11.39 -8.57 -12.90
C LEU A 110 10.61 -9.88 -13.03
N ARG A 111 10.68 -10.76 -12.01
CA ARG A 111 9.91 -12.01 -11.97
C ARG A 111 8.41 -11.74 -12.12
N SER A 112 7.90 -10.72 -11.45
CA SER A 112 6.49 -10.33 -11.50
C SER A 112 6.08 -9.88 -12.90
N ILE A 113 6.87 -8.98 -13.51
CA ILE A 113 6.66 -8.53 -14.90
C ILE A 113 6.69 -9.70 -15.88
N LYS A 114 7.70 -10.58 -15.80
CA LYS A 114 7.79 -11.73 -16.73
C LYS A 114 6.58 -12.65 -16.62
N ARG A 115 6.06 -12.86 -15.41
CA ARG A 115 4.86 -13.67 -15.18
C ARG A 115 3.61 -13.01 -15.74
N ALA A 116 3.42 -11.71 -15.48
CA ALA A 116 2.31 -10.94 -16.04
C ALA A 116 2.35 -10.89 -17.58
N HIS A 117 3.52 -10.62 -18.16
CA HIS A 117 3.72 -10.54 -19.60
C HIS A 117 3.42 -11.87 -20.33
N ARG A 118 3.67 -13.01 -19.68
CA ARG A 118 3.30 -14.32 -20.25
C ARG A 118 1.78 -14.56 -20.25
N LEU A 119 1.03 -13.90 -19.38
CA LEU A 119 -0.43 -14.05 -19.31
C LEU A 119 -1.12 -13.11 -20.29
N ASP A 120 -0.75 -11.83 -20.28
CA ASP A 120 -1.28 -10.81 -21.18
C ASP A 120 -0.24 -9.70 -21.36
N ALA A 121 0.50 -9.77 -22.47
CA ALA A 121 1.55 -8.82 -22.81
C ALA A 121 1.01 -7.41 -23.17
N ASN A 122 -0.26 -7.29 -23.56
CA ASN A 122 -0.86 -6.02 -23.95
C ASN A 122 -1.72 -5.42 -22.82
N ASN A 123 -1.67 -5.98 -21.62
CA ASN A 123 -2.47 -5.51 -20.51
C ASN A 123 -2.17 -4.04 -20.14
N PRO A 124 -3.20 -3.19 -19.94
CA PRO A 124 -2.98 -1.79 -19.60
C PRO A 124 -2.15 -1.57 -18.34
N ASP A 125 -2.48 -2.29 -17.26
CA ASP A 125 -1.83 -2.08 -15.97
C ASP A 125 -0.40 -2.63 -15.98
N LEU A 126 -0.12 -3.69 -16.75
CA LEU A 126 1.23 -4.19 -16.99
C LEU A 126 2.12 -3.14 -17.65
N HIS A 127 1.61 -2.39 -18.62
CA HIS A 127 2.39 -1.35 -19.30
C HIS A 127 2.96 -0.31 -18.33
N THR A 128 2.16 0.09 -17.34
CA THR A 128 2.63 0.96 -16.25
C THR A 128 3.77 0.33 -15.45
N CYS A 129 3.70 -0.96 -15.14
CA CYS A 129 4.77 -1.68 -14.46
C CYS A 129 6.06 -1.72 -15.31
N LEU A 130 5.93 -1.97 -16.60
CA LEU A 130 7.05 -2.03 -17.55
C LEU A 130 7.83 -0.71 -17.61
N VAL A 131 7.12 0.41 -17.82
CA VAL A 131 7.73 1.75 -17.87
C VAL A 131 8.39 2.11 -16.53
N ARG A 132 7.69 1.87 -15.41
CA ARG A 132 8.23 2.16 -14.06
C ARG A 132 9.43 1.29 -13.72
N PHE A 133 9.47 0.04 -14.18
CA PHE A 133 10.63 -0.82 -14.01
C PHE A 133 11.85 -0.25 -14.73
N LEU A 134 11.72 0.11 -16.01
CA LEU A 134 12.82 0.71 -16.79
C LEU A 134 13.34 1.99 -16.12
N LEU A 135 12.44 2.87 -15.68
CA LEU A 135 12.80 4.10 -14.98
C LEU A 135 13.51 3.83 -13.64
N ASN A 136 13.08 2.81 -12.92
CA ASN A 136 13.72 2.42 -11.66
C ASN A 136 15.12 1.83 -11.90
N THR A 137 15.26 0.94 -12.89
CA THR A 137 16.55 0.31 -13.20
C THR A 137 17.58 1.28 -13.77
N SER A 138 17.15 2.29 -14.54
CA SER A 138 18.05 3.33 -15.05
C SER A 138 18.58 4.23 -13.93
N ARG A 139 17.75 4.52 -12.91
CA ARG A 139 18.15 5.31 -11.73
C ARG A 139 19.10 4.56 -10.79
N LEU A 140 18.91 3.26 -10.63
CA LEU A 140 19.72 2.45 -9.70
C LEU A 140 21.11 2.11 -10.23
N SER A 141 21.38 2.24 -11.53
CA SER A 141 22.64 1.82 -12.18
C SER A 141 23.09 0.42 -11.73
N LEU A 142 22.33 -0.60 -12.14
CA LEU A 142 22.55 -1.98 -11.69
C LEU A 142 23.87 -2.55 -12.23
N GLU A 143 24.81 -2.83 -11.33
CA GLU A 143 26.11 -3.44 -11.65
C GLU A 143 26.19 -4.92 -11.22
N GLY A 144 27.20 -5.62 -11.75
CA GLY A 144 27.49 -7.01 -11.43
C GLY A 144 26.40 -7.99 -11.88
N ALA A 145 26.33 -9.15 -11.21
CA ALA A 145 25.47 -10.26 -11.60
C ALA A 145 23.98 -9.89 -11.71
N VAL A 146 23.50 -8.96 -10.87
CA VAL A 146 22.09 -8.51 -10.91
C VAL A 146 21.82 -7.73 -12.20
N GLY A 147 22.72 -6.82 -12.58
CA GLY A 147 22.61 -6.06 -13.82
C GLY A 147 22.60 -6.95 -15.06
N GLU A 148 23.50 -7.94 -15.10
CA GLU A 148 23.56 -8.91 -16.20
C GLU A 148 22.29 -9.75 -16.32
N VAL A 149 21.77 -10.26 -15.20
CA VAL A 149 20.52 -11.02 -15.18
C VAL A 149 19.36 -10.16 -15.64
N VAL A 150 19.25 -8.92 -15.16
CA VAL A 150 18.20 -8.00 -15.60
C VAL A 150 18.29 -7.79 -17.10
N LYS A 151 19.45 -7.34 -17.61
CA LYS A 151 19.66 -7.06 -19.04
C LYS A 151 19.28 -8.26 -19.91
N ARG A 152 19.77 -9.46 -19.56
CA ARG A 152 19.50 -10.70 -20.31
C ARG A 152 18.03 -11.09 -20.30
N GLN A 153 17.38 -10.99 -19.14
CA GLN A 153 16.02 -11.47 -18.95
C GLN A 153 14.96 -10.47 -19.43
N THR A 154 15.35 -9.22 -19.70
CA THR A 154 14.47 -8.18 -20.21
C THR A 154 14.58 -7.95 -21.71
N ALA A 155 15.58 -8.52 -22.38
CA ALA A 155 15.80 -8.37 -23.83
C ALA A 155 14.52 -8.73 -24.63
N ASP A 156 13.89 -9.85 -24.30
CA ASP A 156 12.67 -10.33 -24.98
C ASP A 156 11.45 -9.43 -24.78
N ILE A 157 11.45 -8.58 -23.74
CA ILE A 157 10.31 -7.74 -23.37
C ILE A 157 10.48 -6.32 -23.90
N PHE A 158 11.69 -5.76 -23.79
CA PHE A 158 11.94 -4.35 -24.13
C PHE A 158 12.65 -4.16 -25.47
N SER A 159 13.34 -5.18 -26.01
CA SER A 159 14.13 -5.05 -27.24
C SER A 159 15.06 -3.82 -27.23
N ASP A 160 15.73 -3.58 -26.09
CA ASP A 160 16.58 -2.41 -25.82
C ASP A 160 15.91 -1.02 -25.91
N SER A 161 14.58 -0.98 -25.93
CA SER A 161 13.81 0.27 -25.94
C SER A 161 13.94 1.04 -24.63
N THR A 162 14.07 2.36 -24.74
CA THR A 162 13.92 3.26 -23.58
C THR A 162 12.47 3.32 -23.11
N ALA A 163 12.26 3.74 -21.87
CA ALA A 163 10.91 3.92 -21.31
C ALA A 163 10.03 4.86 -22.16
N VAL A 164 10.64 5.90 -22.76
CA VAL A 164 9.96 6.86 -23.65
C VAL A 164 9.55 6.20 -24.96
N GLN A 165 10.45 5.45 -25.60
CA GLN A 165 10.15 4.72 -26.84
C GLN A 165 9.05 3.67 -26.60
N LEU A 166 9.18 2.88 -25.53
CA LEU A 166 8.20 1.87 -25.15
C LEU A 166 6.79 2.48 -24.99
N ASN A 167 6.68 3.62 -24.31
CA ASN A 167 5.39 4.28 -24.12
C ASN A 167 4.82 4.85 -25.43
N ALA A 168 5.66 5.42 -26.28
CA ALA A 168 5.24 5.95 -27.58
C ALA A 168 4.70 4.85 -28.50
N GLU A 169 5.38 3.71 -28.57
CA GLU A 169 4.93 2.55 -29.36
C GLU A 169 3.64 1.96 -28.82
N TYR A 170 3.52 1.85 -27.50
CA TYR A 170 2.32 1.35 -26.84
C TYR A 170 1.09 2.23 -27.12
N LEU A 171 1.23 3.55 -27.05
CA LEU A 171 0.16 4.50 -27.40
C LEU A 171 -0.23 4.39 -28.88
N LYS A 172 0.75 4.24 -29.78
CA LYS A 172 0.50 4.05 -31.23
C LYS A 172 -0.28 2.77 -31.50
N LYS A 173 0.08 1.67 -30.83
CA LYS A 173 -0.57 0.35 -30.98
C LYS A 173 -1.99 0.34 -30.44
N ASN A 174 -2.26 1.03 -29.34
CA ASN A 174 -3.52 0.96 -28.60
C ASN A 174 -4.37 2.24 -28.68
N ARG A 175 -4.24 2.99 -29.78
CA ARG A 175 -4.83 4.32 -29.99
C ARG A 175 -6.35 4.43 -29.85
N ASN A 176 -7.08 3.32 -29.94
CA ASN A 176 -8.54 3.30 -29.89
C ASN A 176 -9.09 2.83 -28.54
N SER A 177 -8.26 2.39 -27.58
CA SER A 177 -8.74 1.77 -26.35
C SER A 177 -8.55 2.68 -25.15
N LEU A 178 -9.63 3.20 -24.58
CA LEU A 178 -9.59 4.09 -23.41
C LEU A 178 -8.73 3.56 -22.24
N PRO A 179 -8.85 2.30 -21.78
CA PRO A 179 -8.00 1.82 -20.68
C PRO A 179 -6.52 1.78 -21.04
N HIS A 180 -6.15 1.50 -22.29
CA HIS A 180 -4.76 1.52 -22.72
C HIS A 180 -4.24 2.96 -22.82
N LEU A 181 -5.04 3.86 -23.41
CA LEU A 181 -4.72 5.29 -23.49
C LEU A 181 -4.53 5.90 -22.11
N LEU A 182 -5.37 5.54 -21.13
CA LEU A 182 -5.21 5.97 -19.74
C LEU A 182 -3.82 5.63 -19.21
N GLN A 183 -3.42 4.36 -19.29
CA GLN A 183 -2.12 3.95 -18.76
C GLN A 183 -0.95 4.53 -19.54
N GLY A 184 -1.04 4.62 -20.87
CA GLY A 184 -0.03 5.26 -21.70
C GLY A 184 0.09 6.77 -21.44
N ALA A 185 -1.02 7.46 -21.18
CA ALA A 185 -1.05 8.87 -20.85
C ALA A 185 -0.47 9.16 -19.46
N ARG A 186 -0.79 8.32 -18.45
CA ARG A 186 -0.16 8.39 -17.12
C ARG A 186 1.35 8.24 -17.22
N MET A 187 1.81 7.27 -18.02
CA MET A 187 3.24 7.06 -18.26
C MET A 187 3.87 8.20 -19.07
N LEU A 188 3.13 8.83 -19.98
CA LEU A 188 3.61 9.99 -20.72
C LEU A 188 3.91 11.16 -19.77
N TYR A 189 2.98 11.48 -18.87
CA TYR A 189 3.17 12.53 -17.88
C TYR A 189 4.27 12.19 -16.87
N LEU A 190 4.36 10.93 -16.42
CA LEU A 190 5.42 10.47 -15.52
C LEU A 190 6.82 10.65 -16.12
N LEU A 191 6.97 10.39 -17.42
CA LEU A 191 8.24 10.49 -18.14
C LEU A 191 8.57 11.93 -18.53
N ASP A 192 7.55 12.73 -18.86
CA ASP A 192 7.67 14.13 -19.25
C ASP A 192 6.49 14.95 -18.70
N PRO A 193 6.67 15.64 -17.56
CA PRO A 193 5.64 16.49 -16.98
C PRO A 193 5.20 17.65 -17.90
N SER A 194 6.02 18.07 -18.85
CA SER A 194 5.66 19.13 -19.80
C SER A 194 4.60 18.68 -20.82
N ALA A 195 4.44 17.36 -21.00
CA ALA A 195 3.45 16.77 -21.90
C ALA A 195 2.04 16.64 -21.27
N GLN A 196 1.76 17.30 -20.13
CA GLN A 196 0.49 17.21 -19.39
C GLN A 196 -0.75 17.40 -20.28
N ALA A 197 -0.78 18.48 -21.06
CA ALA A 197 -1.92 18.80 -21.93
C ALA A 197 -2.18 17.70 -22.97
N ARG A 198 -1.11 17.11 -23.51
CA ARG A 198 -1.19 15.98 -24.45
C ARG A 198 -1.66 14.70 -23.76
N ALA A 199 -1.20 14.44 -22.53
CA ALA A 199 -1.64 13.27 -21.77
C ALA A 199 -3.14 13.35 -21.44
N LEU A 200 -3.62 14.52 -21.02
CA LEU A 200 -5.04 14.76 -20.73
C LEU A 200 -5.91 14.61 -21.98
N SER A 201 -5.48 15.15 -23.14
CA SER A 201 -6.28 15.07 -24.37
C SER A 201 -6.48 13.64 -24.86
N LEU A 202 -5.52 12.73 -24.62
CA LEU A 202 -5.62 11.31 -24.96
C LEU A 202 -6.74 10.59 -24.18
N VAL A 203 -7.09 11.06 -22.99
CA VAL A 203 -8.07 10.38 -22.11
C VAL A 203 -9.42 11.08 -22.05
N THR A 204 -9.49 12.37 -22.38
CA THR A 204 -10.74 13.15 -22.39
C THR A 204 -11.44 13.14 -23.75
N ASN A 205 -10.69 12.94 -24.85
CA ASN A 205 -11.29 12.78 -26.17
C ASN A 205 -11.83 11.35 -26.35
N THR A 206 -13.01 11.11 -25.81
CA THR A 206 -13.69 9.80 -25.85
C THR A 206 -14.49 9.54 -27.13
N ASP A 207 -14.60 10.52 -28.02
CA ASP A 207 -15.38 10.38 -29.24
C ASP A 207 -14.55 9.46 -30.15
N GLU A 208 -15.08 8.29 -30.52
CA GLU A 208 -14.39 7.22 -31.28
C GLU A 208 -13.52 6.23 -30.48
N LEU A 209 -13.50 6.31 -29.15
CA LEU A 209 -12.80 5.30 -28.34
C LEU A 209 -13.66 4.07 -28.06
N GLU A 210 -13.01 2.91 -28.07
CA GLU A 210 -13.53 1.66 -27.56
C GLU A 210 -13.46 1.60 -26.04
N ASN A 211 -14.36 0.82 -25.44
CA ASN A 211 -14.43 0.60 -23.99
C ASN A 211 -14.64 1.88 -23.16
N VAL A 212 -15.35 2.87 -23.72
CA VAL A 212 -15.89 4.03 -23.00
C VAL A 212 -17.07 3.57 -22.14
N THR A 213 -16.75 2.86 -21.06
CA THR A 213 -17.72 2.34 -20.09
C THR A 213 -17.69 3.18 -18.83
N LEU A 214 -18.77 3.16 -18.05
CA LEU A 214 -18.84 3.81 -16.73
C LEU A 214 -17.58 3.50 -15.90
N LYS A 215 -17.20 2.22 -15.80
CA LYS A 215 -16.02 1.78 -15.05
C LYS A 215 -14.73 2.46 -15.51
N ASN A 216 -14.49 2.52 -16.82
CA ASN A 216 -13.25 3.08 -17.35
C ASN A 216 -13.24 4.62 -17.24
N CYS A 217 -14.38 5.27 -17.48
CA CYS A 217 -14.49 6.71 -17.25
C CYS A 217 -14.30 7.08 -15.78
N THR A 218 -14.80 6.26 -14.85
CA THR A 218 -14.57 6.46 -13.41
C THR A 218 -13.08 6.34 -13.09
N LYS A 219 -12.38 5.33 -13.63
CA LYS A 219 -10.92 5.21 -13.47
C LYS A 219 -10.16 6.43 -14.02
N VAL A 220 -10.58 6.98 -15.17
CA VAL A 220 -9.97 8.18 -15.75
C VAL A 220 -10.15 9.38 -14.81
N LEU A 221 -11.36 9.56 -14.25
CA LEU A 221 -11.65 10.60 -13.26
C LEU A 221 -10.82 10.43 -11.98
N GLU A 222 -10.78 9.22 -11.43
CA GLU A 222 -9.99 8.89 -10.23
C GLU A 222 -8.50 9.17 -10.47
N SER A 223 -7.95 8.82 -11.63
CA SER A 223 -6.55 9.12 -11.97
C SER A 223 -6.26 10.62 -12.00
N MET A 224 -7.16 11.44 -12.57
CA MET A 224 -7.01 12.90 -12.54
C MET A 224 -7.07 13.44 -11.10
N GLN A 225 -8.03 12.97 -10.29
CA GLN A 225 -8.19 13.39 -8.89
C GLN A 225 -7.02 12.96 -7.99
N ASN A 226 -6.43 11.79 -8.25
CA ASN A 226 -5.27 11.29 -7.53
C ASN A 226 -3.96 12.01 -7.90
N GLY A 227 -4.01 12.94 -8.86
CA GLY A 227 -2.85 13.70 -9.31
C GLY A 227 -1.92 12.94 -10.25
N ASP A 228 -2.37 11.84 -10.88
CA ASP A 228 -1.57 11.08 -11.85
C ASP A 228 -1.20 11.93 -13.08
N PHE A 229 -1.90 13.04 -13.30
CA PHE A 229 -1.67 14.02 -14.37
C PHE A 229 -1.29 15.40 -13.83
N GLY A 230 -0.97 15.55 -12.53
CA GLY A 230 -0.79 16.85 -11.89
C GLY A 230 -2.10 17.65 -11.77
N TYR A 231 -1.97 18.96 -11.52
CA TYR A 231 -3.12 19.84 -11.32
C TYR A 231 -3.92 20.05 -12.62
N CYS A 232 -5.20 19.66 -12.62
CA CYS A 232 -6.05 19.69 -13.82
C CYS A 232 -7.55 19.87 -13.51
N ASP A 233 -7.89 20.68 -12.51
CA ASP A 233 -9.28 20.87 -12.03
C ASP A 233 -10.28 21.29 -13.13
N SER A 234 -9.86 22.15 -14.06
CA SER A 234 -10.70 22.55 -15.19
C SER A 234 -11.05 21.35 -16.08
N THR A 235 -10.04 20.54 -16.42
CA THR A 235 -10.20 19.32 -17.21
C THR A 235 -11.06 18.29 -16.48
N ILE A 236 -10.92 18.17 -15.15
CA ILE A 236 -11.78 17.32 -14.32
C ILE A 236 -13.24 17.75 -14.44
N ALA A 237 -13.54 19.05 -14.28
CA ALA A 237 -14.90 19.57 -14.37
C ALA A 237 -15.52 19.35 -15.76
N GLU A 238 -14.75 19.60 -16.82
CA GLU A 238 -15.17 19.34 -18.21
C GLU A 238 -15.44 17.85 -18.44
N PHE A 239 -14.55 16.98 -17.96
CA PHE A 239 -14.69 15.54 -18.12
C PHE A 239 -15.89 14.98 -17.34
N ILE A 240 -16.16 15.49 -16.13
CA ILE A 240 -17.37 15.17 -15.36
C ILE A 240 -18.61 15.58 -16.16
N SER A 241 -18.65 16.79 -16.70
CA SER A 241 -19.77 17.27 -17.51
C SER A 241 -19.99 16.40 -18.76
N LYS A 242 -18.92 15.99 -19.45
CA LYS A 242 -18.99 15.07 -20.58
C LYS A 242 -19.51 13.70 -20.16
N CYS A 243 -18.97 13.12 -19.10
CA CYS A 243 -19.37 11.80 -18.60
C CYS A 243 -20.79 11.80 -18.02
N HIS A 244 -21.27 12.90 -17.45
CA HIS A 244 -22.65 13.02 -16.97
C HIS A 244 -23.66 12.88 -18.11
N LYS A 245 -23.34 13.41 -19.30
CA LYS A 245 -24.18 13.23 -20.50
C LYS A 245 -24.24 11.77 -20.95
N LEU A 246 -23.13 11.04 -20.82
CA LEU A 246 -23.03 9.62 -21.20
C LEU A 246 -23.65 8.70 -20.13
N PHE A 247 -23.52 9.05 -18.85
CA PHE A 247 -23.97 8.26 -17.70
C PHE A 247 -24.78 9.12 -16.71
N PRO A 248 -26.03 9.51 -17.06
CA PRO A 248 -26.81 10.48 -16.27
C PRO A 248 -27.08 10.05 -14.82
N TYR A 249 -27.15 8.73 -14.59
CA TYR A 249 -27.45 8.16 -13.27
C TYR A 249 -26.20 7.86 -12.43
N ALA A 250 -25.00 8.01 -12.98
CA ALA A 250 -23.77 7.72 -12.26
C ALA A 250 -23.47 8.82 -11.23
N THR A 251 -23.41 8.43 -9.95
CA THR A 251 -23.09 9.34 -8.84
C THR A 251 -21.70 9.95 -8.97
N ALA A 252 -20.74 9.22 -9.54
CA ALA A 252 -19.38 9.70 -9.79
C ALA A 252 -19.30 10.93 -10.71
N PHE A 253 -20.32 11.14 -11.56
CA PHE A 253 -20.36 12.27 -12.52
C PHE A 253 -21.50 13.24 -12.24
N ARG A 254 -22.07 13.21 -11.02
CA ARG A 254 -23.12 14.18 -10.68
C ARG A 254 -22.50 15.57 -10.57
N LEU A 255 -23.01 16.51 -11.35
CA LEU A 255 -22.69 17.91 -11.19
C LEU A 255 -23.22 18.37 -9.83
N GLN A 256 -22.34 18.89 -8.97
CA GLN A 256 -22.81 19.47 -7.70
C GLN A 256 -23.69 20.67 -8.04
N GLU A 257 -24.97 20.61 -7.69
CA GLU A 257 -25.83 21.78 -7.73
C GLU A 257 -25.25 22.80 -6.74
N THR A 258 -24.78 23.93 -7.27
CA THR A 258 -24.42 25.08 -6.46
C THR A 258 -25.65 25.48 -5.65
N LYS A 259 -25.69 25.13 -4.36
CA LYS A 259 -26.70 25.68 -3.47
C LYS A 259 -26.59 27.21 -3.53
N PRO A 260 -27.67 27.95 -3.88
CA PRO A 260 -27.62 29.40 -3.80
C PRO A 260 -27.31 29.79 -2.36
N THR A 261 -26.27 30.59 -2.19
CA THR A 261 -25.93 31.28 -0.96
C THR A 261 -27.17 32.03 -0.48
N ALA A 262 -27.79 31.53 0.58
CA ALA A 262 -28.80 32.27 1.31
C ALA A 262 -28.08 33.43 2.01
N ASN A 263 -27.95 34.56 1.31
CA ASN A 263 -27.71 35.86 1.92
C ASN A 263 -28.93 36.18 2.80
N HIS A 264 -28.90 35.78 4.07
CA HIS A 264 -29.70 36.46 5.08
C HIS A 264 -29.03 37.81 5.35
N GLN A 265 -29.35 38.79 4.51
CA GLN A 265 -29.18 40.20 4.84
C GLN A 265 -30.23 40.57 5.87
N ASP A 266 -29.75 41.19 6.95
CA ASP A 266 -30.50 42.02 7.87
C ASP A 266 -31.52 42.90 7.13
N LYS A 267 -32.77 42.85 7.59
CA LYS A 267 -33.65 44.02 7.56
C LYS A 267 -34.25 44.22 8.94
N GLU A 268 -33.74 45.27 9.56
CA GLU A 268 -34.39 46.12 10.54
C GLU A 268 -35.91 45.99 10.59
N ASN A 269 -36.44 45.92 11.81
CA ASN A 269 -37.62 46.71 12.16
C ASN A 269 -37.46 47.24 13.59
N SER A 270 -36.95 48.47 13.64
CA SER A 270 -37.13 49.37 14.78
C SER A 270 -38.47 50.08 14.59
N ILE A 271 -39.51 49.71 15.35
CA ILE A 271 -40.66 50.58 15.62
C ILE A 271 -41.12 50.38 17.07
N LYS A 272 -40.67 51.32 17.92
CA LYS A 272 -41.36 51.97 19.04
C LYS A 272 -42.64 51.30 19.60
N ASN A 273 -42.56 50.85 20.85
CA ASN A 273 -43.14 51.53 22.03
C ASN A 273 -42.71 50.84 23.32
#